data_AF-A0A1G0WM71-F1
#
_entry.id   AF-A0A1G0WM71-F1
#
_cell.length_a   1.000
_cell.length_b   1.000
_cell.length_c   1.000
_cell.angle_alpha   90.00
_cell.angle_beta   90.00
_cell.angle_gamma   90.00
#
_symmetry.space_group_name_H-M   'P 1'
#
loop_
_entity.id
_entity.type
_entity.pdbx_description
1 polymer ?
#
loop_
_entity_poly.entity_id
_entity_poly.type
_entity_poly.pdbx_seq_one_letter_code
_entity_poly.pdbx_strand_id
1 'polypeptide(L)'
;MIANFGYKDGSGDYFISIDTDKCNGCGDCVPVCPAGVLEVRDNEFDPLADDKMAAVKEEHRKKIKYSCAQCKPEMNMKNLPCIMACPPDAIAHSW
;
A
#
# COMPACT_ATOMS: atom_id res chain seq x y z
N MET A 1 -7.97 -3.51 -11.00
CA MET A 1 -8.05 -4.73 -10.17
C MET A 1 -7.47 -4.36 -8.81
N ILE A 2 -7.87 -5.00 -7.71
CA ILE A 2 -7.36 -4.61 -6.37
C ILE A 2 -6.35 -5.64 -5.88
N ALA A 3 -5.09 -5.22 -5.79
CA ALA A 3 -4.01 -5.98 -5.16
C ALA A 3 -4.04 -5.76 -3.64
N ASN A 4 -4.16 -6.83 -2.85
CA ASN A 4 -4.22 -6.76 -1.39
C ASN A 4 -2.93 -7.29 -0.78
N PHE A 5 -2.19 -6.41 -0.09
CA PHE A 5 -0.96 -6.74 0.61
C PHE A 5 -1.21 -6.68 2.11
N GLY A 6 -1.14 -7.82 2.80
CA GLY A 6 -1.35 -7.84 4.24
C GLY A 6 -1.72 -9.20 4.79
N TYR A 7 -2.34 -9.17 5.97
CA TYR A 7 -2.78 -10.35 6.70
C TYR A 7 -3.98 -10.06 7.58
N LYS A 8 -4.73 -11.12 7.90
CA LYS A 8 -5.81 -11.12 8.89
C LYS A 8 -5.40 -11.96 10.08
N ASP A 9 -5.65 -11.47 11.29
CA ASP A 9 -5.50 -12.24 12.53
C ASP A 9 -6.71 -12.02 13.48
N GLY A 10 -6.70 -12.61 14.66
CA GLY A 10 -7.73 -12.39 15.69
C GLY A 10 -7.85 -10.93 16.16
N SER A 11 -6.85 -10.10 15.89
CA SER A 11 -6.84 -8.66 16.21
C SER A 11 -7.43 -7.75 15.12
N GLY A 12 -7.77 -8.27 13.93
CA GLY A 12 -8.30 -7.47 12.81
C GLY A 12 -7.71 -7.81 11.44
N ASP A 13 -8.05 -6.97 10.45
CA ASP A 13 -7.71 -7.13 9.03
C ASP A 13 -6.72 -6.03 8.60
N TYR A 14 -5.43 -6.35 8.49
CA TYR A 14 -4.37 -5.38 8.20
C TYR A 14 -3.91 -5.50 6.75
N PHE A 15 -4.50 -4.71 5.86
CA PHE A 15 -4.18 -4.73 4.43
C PHE A 15 -3.87 -3.34 3.90
N ILE A 16 -2.93 -3.27 2.97
CA ILE A 16 -2.74 -2.15 2.06
C ILE A 16 -3.25 -2.64 0.71
N SER A 17 -4.28 -1.98 0.21
CA SER A 17 -4.94 -2.32 -1.05
C SER A 17 -4.49 -1.32 -2.11
N ILE A 18 -4.03 -1.80 -3.25
CA ILE A 18 -3.58 -0.99 -4.37
C ILE A 18 -4.44 -1.31 -5.58
N ASP A 19 -5.13 -0.32 -6.11
CA ASP A 19 -5.88 -0.43 -7.35
C ASP A 19 -4.91 -0.39 -8.53
N THR A 20 -4.64 -1.55 -9.12
CA THR A 20 -3.71 -1.72 -10.23
C THR A 20 -4.19 -1.07 -11.52
N ASP A 21 -5.49 -0.78 -11.66
CA ASP A 21 -6.02 -0.05 -12.82
C ASP A 21 -5.75 1.47 -12.69
N LYS A 22 -5.66 1.97 -11.46
CA LYS A 22 -5.38 3.40 -11.19
C LYS A 22 -3.90 3.68 -10.96
N CYS A 23 -3.17 2.72 -10.42
CA CYS A 23 -1.75 2.87 -10.13
C CYS A 23 -0.97 2.95 -11.44
N ASN A 24 -0.21 4.03 -11.59
CA ASN A 24 0.61 4.30 -12.77
C ASN A 24 2.12 4.12 -12.49
N GLY A 25 2.48 3.55 -11.34
CA GLY A 25 3.88 3.30 -10.99
C GLY A 25 4.75 4.54 -10.74
N CYS A 26 4.16 5.74 -10.54
CA CYS A 26 4.92 6.99 -10.33
C CYS A 26 5.91 6.94 -9.15
N GLY A 27 5.58 6.19 -8.10
CA GLY A 27 6.47 5.97 -6.95
C GLY A 27 6.44 7.07 -5.89
N ASP A 28 5.59 8.08 -6.01
CA ASP A 28 5.48 9.19 -5.04
C ASP A 28 5.15 8.72 -3.61
N CYS A 29 4.50 7.56 -3.46
CA CYS A 29 4.18 6.96 -2.18
C CYS A 29 5.39 6.37 -1.43
N VAL A 30 6.51 6.09 -2.12
CA VAL A 30 7.71 5.47 -1.54
C VAL A 30 8.48 6.43 -0.63
N PRO A 31 8.91 7.62 -1.07
CA PRO A 31 9.72 8.53 -0.23
C PRO A 31 8.94 9.12 0.94
N VAL A 32 7.62 9.19 0.85
CA VAL A 32 6.76 9.72 1.93
C VAL A 32 6.45 8.70 3.02
N CYS A 33 6.78 7.42 2.81
CA CYS A 33 6.53 6.37 3.79
C CYS A 33 7.66 6.34 4.82
N PRO A 34 7.44 6.81 6.08
CA PRO A 34 8.52 6.88 7.07
C PRO A 34 9.06 5.50 7.48
N ALA A 35 8.21 4.47 7.40
CA ALA A 35 8.58 3.09 7.70
C ALA A 35 9.17 2.35 6.49
N GLY A 36 9.23 2.96 5.30
CA GLY A 36 9.80 2.36 4.10
C GLY A 36 9.07 1.10 3.61
N VAL A 37 7.76 1.02 3.84
CA VAL A 37 6.93 -0.17 3.58
C VAL A 37 6.65 -0.40 2.10
N LEU A 38 6.56 0.68 1.32
CA LEU A 38 6.21 0.65 -0.09
C LEU A 38 7.44 0.59 -0.98
N GLU A 39 7.31 -0.08 -2.11
CA GLU A 39 8.27 -0.15 -3.21
C GLU A 39 7.53 -0.07 -4.56
N VAL A 40 8.24 0.23 -5.64
CA VAL A 40 7.71 0.12 -7.01
C VAL A 40 8.35 -1.09 -7.67
N ARG A 41 7.54 -2.04 -8.12
CA ARG A 41 7.97 -3.27 -8.80
C ARG A 41 7.06 -3.61 -9.97
N ASP A 42 7.45 -4.58 -10.78
CA ASP A 42 6.65 -5.06 -11.89
C ASP A 42 5.30 -5.61 -11.41
N ASN A 43 4.26 -5.44 -12.22
CA ASN A 43 2.92 -5.88 -11.88
C ASN A 43 2.81 -7.41 -11.85
N GLU A 44 2.91 -8.01 -10.66
CA GLU A 44 2.80 -9.47 -10.48
C GLU A 44 1.40 -10.04 -10.79
N PHE A 45 0.38 -9.18 -10.94
CA PHE A 45 -1.00 -9.59 -11.20
C PHE A 45 -1.35 -9.63 -12.69
N ASP A 46 -0.52 -9.05 -13.55
CA ASP A 46 -0.68 -9.11 -15.00
C ASP A 46 0.68 -9.39 -15.67
N PRO A 47 0.99 -10.66 -16.01
CA PRO A 47 2.26 -11.04 -16.62
C PRO A 47 2.50 -10.45 -18.02
N LEU A 48 1.47 -9.86 -18.64
CA LEU A 48 1.55 -9.22 -19.94
C LEU A 48 1.68 -7.70 -19.84
N ALA A 49 1.50 -7.12 -18.65
CA ALA A 49 1.70 -5.71 -18.39
C ALA A 49 3.19 -5.42 -18.18
N ASP A 50 3.75 -4.52 -19.00
CA ASP A 50 5.11 -3.98 -18.84
C ASP A 50 5.14 -2.78 -17.85
N ASP A 51 3.98 -2.45 -17.27
CA ASP A 51 3.82 -1.35 -16.35
C ASP A 51 4.23 -1.71 -14.92
N LYS A 52 4.84 -0.73 -14.26
CA LYS A 52 5.23 -0.82 -12.85
C LYS A 52 4.07 -0.41 -11.95
N MET A 53 4.01 -1.01 -10.77
CA MET A 53 3.04 -0.63 -9.76
C MET A 53 3.71 -0.48 -8.40
N ALA A 54 3.06 0.28 -7.52
CA ALA A 54 3.40 0.26 -6.11
C ALA A 54 3.01 -1.09 -5.50
N ALA A 55 3.86 -1.61 -4.61
CA ALA A 55 3.64 -2.82 -3.84
C ALA A 55 4.18 -2.65 -2.42
N VAL A 56 3.79 -3.54 -1.52
CA VAL A 56 4.35 -3.61 -0.17
C VAL A 56 5.54 -4.55 -0.18
N LYS A 57 6.66 -4.15 0.43
CA LYS A 57 7.82 -5.02 0.60
C LYS A 57 7.46 -6.27 1.38
N GLU A 58 7.96 -7.42 0.94
CA GLU A 58 7.63 -8.72 1.54
C GLU A 58 7.99 -8.79 3.03
N GLU A 59 9.06 -8.10 3.46
CA GLU A 59 9.47 -8.03 4.87
C GLU A 59 8.43 -7.37 5.80
N HIS A 60 7.59 -6.50 5.25
CA HIS A 60 6.55 -5.76 5.95
C HIS A 60 5.16 -6.37 5.79
N ARG A 61 4.94 -7.23 4.79
CA ARG A 61 3.61 -7.78 4.44
C ARG A 61 2.89 -8.48 5.60
N LYS A 62 3.64 -9.13 6.51
CA LYS A 62 3.11 -9.81 7.72
C LYS A 62 3.22 -8.97 9.00
N LYS A 63 3.63 -7.72 8.88
CA LYS A 63 3.91 -6.80 10.00
C LYS A 63 3.24 -5.44 9.82
N ILE A 64 2.33 -5.29 8.86
CA ILE A 64 1.66 -4.02 8.51
C ILE A 64 1.06 -3.33 9.74
N LYS A 65 0.43 -4.09 10.66
CA LYS A 65 -0.07 -3.56 11.96
C LYS A 65 0.98 -2.72 12.69
N TYR A 66 2.23 -3.19 12.71
CA TYR A 66 3.34 -2.57 13.44
C TYR A 66 4.06 -1.54 12.58
N SER A 67 4.40 -1.89 11.33
CA SER A 67 5.15 -1.01 10.43
C SER A 67 4.36 0.24 10.04
N CYS A 68 3.05 0.16 9.91
CA CYS A 68 2.18 1.30 9.61
C CYS A 68 1.57 1.95 10.85
N ALA A 69 1.86 1.45 12.07
CA ALA A 69 1.28 1.97 13.31
C ALA A 69 1.54 3.47 13.49
N GLN A 70 2.70 3.96 13.05
CA GLN A 70 3.10 5.36 13.17
C GLN A 70 2.21 6.32 12.36
N CYS A 71 1.58 5.83 11.30
CA CYS A 71 0.70 6.62 10.45
C CYS A 71 -0.78 6.33 10.72
N LYS A 72 -1.12 5.32 11.53
CA LYS A 72 -2.49 4.90 11.79
C LYS A 72 -3.23 5.98 12.60
N PRO A 73 -4.25 6.66 12.04
CA PRO A 73 -5.04 7.61 12.81
C PRO A 73 -6.05 6.88 13.71
N GLU A 74 -6.37 7.46 14.87
CA GLU A 74 -7.30 6.87 15.85
C GLU A 74 -8.77 6.86 15.37
N MET A 75 -9.14 7.67 14.37
CA MET A 75 -10.48 7.68 13.77
C MET A 75 -10.46 8.11 12.31
N ASN A 76 -10.90 7.22 11.41
CA ASN A 76 -11.51 7.53 10.10
C ASN A 76 -10.82 8.61 9.23
N MET A 77 -9.49 8.63 9.14
CA MET A 77 -8.76 9.69 8.42
C MET A 77 -8.03 9.18 7.18
N LYS A 78 -8.36 9.79 6.03
CA LYS A 78 -7.62 9.72 4.74
C LYS A 78 -6.28 10.47 4.75
N ASN A 79 -5.72 10.83 5.92
CA ASN A 79 -4.50 11.65 6.03
C ASN A 79 -3.20 10.83 6.05
N LEU A 80 -3.22 9.61 5.50
CA LEU A 80 -2.00 8.83 5.39
C LEU A 80 -1.07 9.45 4.34
N PRO A 81 0.24 9.59 4.62
CA PRO A 81 1.16 10.23 3.69
C PRO A 81 1.21 9.51 2.34
N CYS A 82 1.13 8.18 2.32
CA CYS A 82 1.08 7.38 1.09
C CYS A 82 -0.20 7.60 0.27
N ILE A 83 -1.36 7.79 0.91
CA ILE A 83 -2.63 8.07 0.23
C ILE A 83 -2.60 9.50 -0.32
N MET A 84 -2.17 10.47 0.50
CA MET A 84 -2.06 11.87 0.10
C MET A 84 -1.06 12.10 -1.04
N ALA A 85 0.03 11.33 -1.07
CA ALA A 85 1.03 11.38 -2.11
C ALA A 85 0.66 10.55 -3.35
N CYS A 86 -0.54 9.96 -3.42
CA CYS A 86 -0.98 9.19 -4.57
C CYS A 86 -1.99 10.02 -5.40
N PRO A 87 -1.55 10.78 -6.43
CA PRO A 87 -2.46 11.54 -7.29
C PRO A 87 -3.63 10.75 -7.88
N PRO A 88 -3.48 9.47 -8.30
CA PRO A 88 -4.60 8.70 -8.83
C PRO A 88 -5.53 8.11 -7.76
N ASP A 89 -5.27 8.34 -6.46
CA ASP A 89 -6.05 7.76 -5.34
C ASP A 89 -6.15 6.23 -5.44
N ALA A 90 -5.02 5.59 -5.77
CA ALA A 90 -4.94 4.14 -6.00
C ALA A 90 -4.65 3.34 -4.72
N ILE A 91 -4.25 3.99 -3.62
CA ILE A 91 -3.84 3.32 -2.38
C ILE A 91 -4.95 3.46 -1.34
N ALA A 92 -5.34 2.33 -0.75
CA ALA A 92 -6.25 2.25 0.37
C ALA A 92 -5.63 1.35 1.46
N HIS A 93 -6.14 1.49 2.67
CA HIS A 93 -5.75 0.64 3.78
C HIS A 93 -6.99 0.11 4.49
N SER A 94 -6.89 -1.12 4.99
CA SER A 94 -7.85 -1.78 5.85
C SER A 94 -7.17 -2.09 7.19
N TRP A 95 -7.88 -1.87 8.28
CA TRP A 95 -7.45 -2.13 9.65
C TRP A 95 -8.64 -2.47 10.54
#